data_AF-A0A367XKG7-F1
#
_entry.id   AF-A0A367XKG7-F1
#
_cell.length_a   1.000
_cell.length_b   1.000
_cell.length_c   1.000
_cell.angle_alpha   90.00
_cell.angle_beta   90.00
_cell.angle_gamma   90.00
#
_symmetry.space_group_name_H-M   'P 1'
#
loop_
_entity.id
_entity.type
_entity.pdbx_description
1 polymer ?
#
loop_
_entity_poly.entity_id
_entity_poly.type
_entity_poly.pdbx_seq_one_letter_code
_entity_poly.pdbx_strand_id
1 'polypeptide(L)'
;MDMDTITIPPNLYDYFNDSVITSAVNHILGMKGSRVPHNIDWIDLKDFYRANLYCQQIQCEFAEFMFDLWESIWRAHIKEILPDRFLVELSLSENQEVLCNYTQSKLWAYSDFRKKFRVRNAKDISITLAVSAQSITEIQAGIIIERRNKNVTHELLLSKEDWPEENIEDGVYWSITNTTHTEEQKEINIDKIKEITQNALEKFEILINK
;
A
#
# COMPACT_ATOMS: atom_id res chain seq x y z
N MET A 1 17.47 -1.99 -20.16
CA MET A 1 16.50 -2.40 -19.13
C MET A 1 15.33 -1.47 -19.34
N ASP A 2 14.17 -2.04 -19.64
CA ASP A 2 12.93 -1.25 -19.65
C ASP A 2 12.70 -0.78 -18.22
N MET A 3 12.43 0.52 -18.03
CA MET A 3 12.08 1.06 -16.72
C MET A 3 10.71 0.52 -16.34
N ASP A 4 10.58 -0.03 -15.14
CA ASP A 4 9.27 -0.44 -14.65
C ASP A 4 8.54 0.80 -14.11
N THR A 5 7.59 1.28 -14.91
CA THR A 5 6.73 2.42 -14.54
C THR A 5 5.29 2.00 -14.28
N ILE A 6 4.63 2.74 -13.39
CA ILE A 6 3.19 2.62 -13.14
C ILE A 6 2.52 3.95 -13.46
N THR A 7 1.52 3.90 -14.32
CA THR A 7 0.72 5.07 -14.67
C THR A 7 -0.28 5.41 -13.56
N ILE A 8 -0.33 6.70 -13.19
CA ILE A 8 -1.31 7.22 -12.25
C ILE A 8 -2.61 7.50 -13.00
N PRO A 9 -3.77 6.99 -12.55
CA PRO A 9 -5.07 7.35 -13.12
C PRO A 9 -5.28 8.87 -13.15
N PRO A 10 -5.82 9.47 -14.22
CA PRO A 10 -5.93 10.92 -14.34
C PRO A 10 -6.68 11.60 -13.19
N ASN A 11 -7.81 11.04 -12.74
CA ASN A 11 -8.59 11.65 -11.66
C ASN A 11 -7.86 11.54 -10.32
N LEU A 12 -7.08 10.46 -10.13
CA LEU A 12 -6.23 10.29 -8.96
C LEU A 12 -5.04 11.25 -8.98
N TYR A 13 -4.43 11.46 -10.15
CA TYR A 13 -3.38 12.46 -10.33
C TYR A 13 -3.89 13.87 -10.01
N ASP A 14 -5.08 14.23 -10.52
CA ASP A 14 -5.71 15.52 -10.22
C ASP A 14 -6.02 15.64 -8.72
N TYR A 15 -6.49 14.57 -8.08
CA TYR A 15 -6.72 14.53 -6.63
C TYR A 15 -5.45 14.79 -5.81
N PHE A 16 -4.28 14.30 -6.23
CA PHE A 16 -3.02 14.51 -5.52
C PHE A 16 -2.37 15.87 -5.77
N ASN A 17 -2.62 16.50 -6.93
CA ASN A 17 -1.94 17.73 -7.34
C ASN A 17 -2.80 18.99 -7.24
N ASP A 18 -4.12 18.88 -7.21
CA ASP A 18 -5.01 20.03 -7.07
C ASP A 18 -5.65 20.06 -5.68
N SER A 19 -5.16 20.96 -4.83
CA SER A 19 -5.66 21.15 -3.45
C SER A 19 -7.17 21.42 -3.35
N VAL A 20 -7.78 22.04 -4.37
CA VAL A 20 -9.22 22.29 -4.41
C VAL A 20 -9.96 20.97 -4.63
N ILE A 21 -9.49 20.15 -5.56
CA ILE A 21 -10.03 18.80 -5.80
C ILE A 21 -9.82 17.93 -4.57
N THR A 22 -8.61 17.92 -3.98
CA THR A 22 -8.31 17.18 -2.75
C THR A 22 -9.29 17.53 -1.63
N SER A 23 -9.50 18.84 -1.38
CA SER A 23 -10.40 19.32 -0.33
C SER A 23 -11.85 18.92 -0.59
N ALA A 24 -12.34 19.07 -1.82
CA ALA A 24 -13.70 18.71 -2.20
C ALA A 24 -13.96 17.20 -2.05
N VAL A 25 -13.04 16.36 -2.56
CA VAL A 25 -13.11 14.90 -2.46
C VAL A 25 -13.10 14.45 -1.01
N ASN A 26 -12.16 14.95 -0.20
CA ASN A 26 -12.08 14.61 1.23
C ASN A 26 -13.31 15.05 2.01
N HIS A 27 -13.87 16.22 1.69
CA HIS A 27 -15.10 16.68 2.30
C HIS A 27 -16.28 15.75 1.98
N ILE A 28 -16.50 15.42 0.71
CA ILE A 28 -17.61 14.58 0.26
C ILE A 28 -17.49 13.15 0.83
N LEU A 29 -16.29 12.57 0.80
CA LEU A 29 -16.04 11.21 1.32
C LEU A 29 -16.06 11.15 2.84
N GLY A 30 -15.74 12.26 3.53
CA GLY A 30 -15.80 12.39 4.99
C GLY A 30 -17.22 12.50 5.55
N MET A 31 -18.22 12.83 4.72
CA MET A 31 -19.62 12.84 5.14
C MET A 31 -20.07 11.40 5.45
N LYS A 32 -20.38 11.12 6.73
CA LYS A 32 -20.89 9.81 7.18
C LYS A 32 -22.24 9.52 6.52
N GLY A 33 -22.20 8.78 5.42
CA GLY A 33 -23.33 8.44 4.58
C GLY A 33 -23.58 9.49 3.51
N SER A 34 -24.01 9.03 2.32
CA SER A 34 -24.38 9.85 1.14
C SER A 34 -25.63 10.70 1.36
N ARG A 35 -25.78 11.31 2.54
CA ARG A 35 -26.91 12.16 2.88
C ARG A 35 -26.71 13.50 2.19
N VAL A 36 -27.67 13.81 1.34
CA VAL A 36 -27.81 15.11 0.70
C VAL A 36 -27.85 16.20 1.79
N PRO A 37 -27.03 17.26 1.70
CA PRO A 37 -27.11 18.39 2.62
C PRO A 37 -28.51 18.99 2.68
N HIS A 38 -28.97 19.36 3.87
CA HIS A 38 -30.33 19.89 4.07
C HIS A 38 -30.59 21.24 3.39
N ASN A 39 -29.53 21.95 3.01
CA ASN A 39 -29.53 23.27 2.41
C ASN A 39 -29.24 23.27 0.91
N ILE A 40 -29.20 22.11 0.25
CA ILE A 40 -29.00 22.07 -1.20
C ILE A 40 -30.30 22.47 -1.92
N ASP A 41 -30.18 23.35 -2.90
CA ASP A 41 -31.31 23.65 -3.77
C ASP A 41 -31.62 22.45 -4.68
N TRP A 42 -32.90 22.28 -5.01
CA TRP A 42 -33.35 21.16 -5.84
C TRP A 42 -32.65 21.11 -7.21
N ILE A 43 -32.28 22.27 -7.74
CA ILE A 43 -31.57 22.39 -9.02
C ILE A 43 -30.14 21.81 -8.96
N ASP A 44 -29.49 21.90 -7.79
CA ASP A 44 -28.11 21.46 -7.58
C ASP A 44 -28.03 19.98 -7.14
N LEU A 45 -29.16 19.37 -6.80
CA LEU A 45 -29.24 17.98 -6.33
C LEU A 45 -28.59 17.00 -7.31
N LYS A 46 -28.80 17.22 -8.61
CA LYS A 46 -28.22 16.39 -9.68
C LYS A 46 -26.69 16.44 -9.67
N ASP A 47 -26.14 17.63 -9.49
CA ASP A 47 -24.70 17.84 -9.51
C ASP A 47 -24.04 17.33 -8.23
N PHE A 48 -24.74 17.39 -7.09
CA PHE A 48 -24.30 16.71 -5.87
C PHE A 48 -24.16 15.19 -6.04
N TYR A 49 -25.15 14.51 -6.63
CA TYR A 49 -25.05 13.07 -6.86
C TYR A 49 -23.92 12.71 -7.83
N ARG A 50 -23.70 13.53 -8.85
CA ARG A 50 -22.57 13.37 -9.78
C ARG A 50 -21.23 13.53 -9.06
N ALA A 51 -21.10 14.55 -8.23
CA ALA A 51 -19.89 14.77 -7.43
C ALA A 51 -19.65 13.59 -6.47
N ASN A 52 -20.69 13.05 -5.84
CA ASN A 52 -20.58 11.88 -4.95
C ASN A 52 -20.06 10.65 -5.71
N LEU A 53 -20.64 10.34 -6.88
CA LEU A 53 -20.20 9.23 -7.72
C LEU A 53 -18.76 9.42 -8.20
N TYR A 54 -18.38 10.63 -8.59
CA TYR A 54 -17.01 10.94 -8.99
C TYR A 54 -16.00 10.74 -7.85
N CYS A 55 -16.34 11.17 -6.63
CA CYS A 55 -15.49 10.93 -5.46
C CYS A 55 -15.35 9.44 -5.14
N GLN A 56 -16.42 8.66 -5.28
CA GLN A 56 -16.36 7.20 -5.13
C GLN A 56 -15.49 6.55 -6.20
N GLN A 57 -15.56 7.03 -7.44
CA GLN A 57 -14.69 6.57 -8.52
C GLN A 57 -13.21 6.81 -8.21
N ILE A 58 -12.84 7.98 -7.67
CA ILE A 58 -11.46 8.24 -7.23
C ILE A 58 -11.01 7.24 -6.15
N GLN A 59 -11.87 6.87 -5.20
CA GLN A 59 -11.54 5.83 -4.22
C GLN A 59 -11.28 4.46 -4.87
N CYS A 60 -12.07 4.10 -5.88
CA CYS A 60 -11.87 2.87 -6.64
C CYS A 60 -10.55 2.90 -7.41
N GLU A 61 -10.28 4.00 -8.13
CA GLU A 61 -9.04 4.20 -8.88
C GLU A 61 -7.81 4.16 -7.97
N PHE A 62 -7.88 4.73 -6.76
CA PHE A 62 -6.84 4.60 -5.75
C PHE A 62 -6.62 3.16 -5.33
N ALA A 63 -7.70 2.39 -5.13
CA ALA A 63 -7.60 0.99 -4.74
C ALA A 63 -6.95 0.12 -5.82
N GLU A 64 -7.32 0.33 -7.09
CA GLU A 64 -6.69 -0.33 -8.24
C GLU A 64 -5.22 0.04 -8.34
N PHE A 65 -4.90 1.34 -8.26
CA PHE A 65 -3.53 1.84 -8.30
C PHE A 65 -2.64 1.24 -7.19
N MET A 66 -3.15 1.16 -5.96
CA MET A 66 -2.42 0.53 -4.84
C MET A 66 -2.19 -0.97 -5.07
N PHE A 67 -3.15 -1.66 -5.67
CA PHE A 67 -2.99 -3.06 -6.04
C PHE A 67 -1.94 -3.24 -7.14
N ASP A 68 -1.97 -2.39 -8.18
CA ASP A 68 -1.00 -2.42 -9.27
C ASP A 68 0.42 -2.09 -8.78
N LEU A 69 0.57 -1.14 -7.86
CA LEU A 69 1.82 -0.87 -7.15
C LEU A 69 2.31 -2.10 -6.41
N TRP A 70 1.45 -2.70 -5.61
CA TRP A 70 1.81 -3.88 -4.84
C TRP A 70 2.19 -5.06 -5.75
N GLU A 71 1.43 -5.34 -6.81
CA GLU A 71 1.79 -6.41 -7.76
C GLU A 71 3.11 -6.09 -8.46
N SER A 72 3.31 -4.87 -8.92
CA SER A 72 4.52 -4.52 -9.65
C SER A 72 5.75 -4.65 -8.76
N ILE A 73 5.68 -4.20 -7.50
CA ILE A 73 6.79 -4.30 -6.55
C ILE A 73 7.01 -5.77 -6.15
N TRP A 74 5.97 -6.50 -5.74
CA TRP A 74 6.14 -7.76 -5.03
C TRP A 74 5.94 -9.02 -5.88
N ARG A 75 5.12 -8.99 -6.93
CA ARG A 75 4.65 -10.22 -7.63
C ARG A 75 5.79 -11.01 -8.26
N ALA A 76 6.76 -10.34 -8.88
CA ALA A 76 7.92 -11.00 -9.47
C ALA A 76 8.74 -11.73 -8.39
N HIS A 77 9.07 -11.03 -7.31
CA HIS A 77 9.81 -11.59 -6.19
C HIS A 77 9.06 -12.74 -5.49
N ILE A 78 7.74 -12.65 -5.35
CA ILE A 78 6.93 -13.74 -4.81
C ILE A 78 7.00 -14.99 -5.70
N LYS A 79 6.94 -14.82 -7.02
CA LYS A 79 7.02 -15.95 -7.97
C LYS A 79 8.40 -16.60 -7.98
N GLU A 80 9.46 -15.83 -7.79
CA GLU A 80 10.84 -16.33 -7.83
C GLU A 80 11.26 -16.96 -6.49
N ILE A 81 10.93 -16.32 -5.38
CA ILE A 81 11.46 -16.66 -4.05
C ILE A 81 10.50 -17.58 -3.27
N LEU A 82 9.18 -17.45 -3.49
CA LEU A 82 8.16 -17.98 -2.56
C LEU A 82 7.26 -19.15 -3.03
N PRO A 83 7.28 -19.68 -4.28
CA PRO A 83 6.18 -20.50 -4.79
C PRO A 83 5.94 -21.83 -4.04
N ASP A 84 6.97 -22.44 -3.46
CA ASP A 84 6.84 -23.74 -2.76
C ASP A 84 6.87 -23.65 -1.23
N ARG A 85 7.19 -22.46 -0.70
CA ARG A 85 7.56 -22.27 0.71
C ARG A 85 6.53 -21.51 1.52
N PHE A 86 5.55 -20.87 0.89
CA PHE A 86 4.58 -20.03 1.58
C PHE A 86 3.15 -20.49 1.34
N LEU A 87 2.37 -20.51 2.42
CA LEU A 87 0.93 -20.56 2.35
C LEU A 87 0.44 -19.11 2.42
N VAL A 88 -0.31 -18.67 1.41
CA VAL A 88 -1.04 -17.40 1.50
C VAL A 88 -1.99 -17.53 2.68
N GLU A 89 -1.75 -16.75 3.72
CA GLU A 89 -2.66 -16.69 4.85
C GLU A 89 -3.77 -15.74 4.44
N LEU A 90 -4.83 -16.29 3.83
CA LEU A 90 -6.13 -15.61 3.87
C LEU A 90 -6.46 -15.52 5.37
N SER A 91 -6.23 -14.36 5.99
CA SER A 91 -6.24 -14.22 7.45
C SER A 91 -7.64 -14.49 8.01
N LEU A 92 -7.97 -15.76 8.20
CA LEU A 92 -9.18 -16.23 8.87
C LEU A 92 -8.94 -16.40 10.38
N SER A 93 -7.90 -15.77 10.94
CA SER A 93 -7.72 -15.76 12.39
C SER A 93 -8.77 -14.87 13.04
N GLU A 94 -9.19 -15.26 14.25
CA GLU A 94 -10.31 -14.73 15.03
C GLU A 94 -10.23 -13.22 15.35
N ASN A 95 -9.15 -12.54 14.98
CA ASN A 95 -9.05 -11.08 14.96
C ASN A 95 -9.22 -10.60 13.51
N GLN A 96 -10.47 -10.37 13.13
CA GLN A 96 -10.92 -10.01 11.78
C GLN A 96 -10.24 -8.78 11.15
N GLU A 97 -9.45 -7.98 11.89
CA GLU A 97 -8.92 -6.69 11.43
C GLU A 97 -8.05 -6.75 10.16
N VAL A 98 -7.36 -7.87 9.89
CA VAL A 98 -6.45 -7.95 8.72
C VAL A 98 -7.20 -8.22 7.41
N LEU A 99 -8.30 -8.99 7.43
CA LEU A 99 -9.18 -9.15 6.25
C LEU A 99 -10.02 -7.90 5.98
N CYS A 100 -10.16 -7.02 6.98
CA CYS A 100 -10.95 -5.81 6.85
C CYS A 100 -10.27 -4.73 6.00
N ASN A 101 -8.97 -4.84 5.71
CA ASN A 101 -8.19 -3.79 5.04
C ASN A 101 -8.35 -3.73 3.51
N TYR A 102 -9.15 -4.63 2.91
CA TYR A 102 -9.31 -4.69 1.45
C TYR A 102 -10.56 -3.98 0.91
N THR A 103 -11.31 -3.25 1.73
CA THR A 103 -12.36 -2.37 1.18
C THR A 103 -11.75 -1.08 0.66
N GLN A 104 -12.28 -0.54 -0.45
CA GLN A 104 -11.82 0.75 -1.01
C GLN A 104 -11.75 1.86 0.04
N SER A 105 -12.71 1.92 0.98
CA SER A 105 -12.77 2.96 2.00
C SER A 105 -11.71 2.81 3.08
N LYS A 106 -11.33 1.57 3.45
CA LYS A 106 -10.21 1.35 4.38
C LYS A 106 -8.88 1.64 3.71
N LEU A 107 -8.70 1.16 2.49
CA LEU A 107 -7.49 1.44 1.72
C LEU A 107 -7.31 2.95 1.52
N TRP A 108 -8.38 3.67 1.18
CA TRP A 108 -8.40 5.14 1.13
C TRP A 108 -8.05 5.79 2.47
N ALA A 109 -8.60 5.29 3.59
CA ALA A 109 -8.40 5.90 4.90
C ALA A 109 -6.98 5.68 5.48
N TYR A 110 -6.35 4.54 5.17
CA TYR A 110 -5.03 4.19 5.70
C TYR A 110 -3.90 4.37 4.70
N SER A 111 -4.22 4.56 3.41
CA SER A 111 -3.27 4.67 2.32
C SER A 111 -2.29 3.49 2.22
N ASP A 112 -2.66 2.32 2.74
CA ASP A 112 -1.76 1.18 2.93
C ASP A 112 -2.42 -0.13 2.50
N PHE A 113 -1.71 -0.86 1.62
CA PHE A 113 -2.06 -2.19 1.17
C PHE A 113 -1.07 -3.21 1.71
N ARG A 114 -1.55 -4.12 2.57
CA ARG A 114 -0.74 -5.18 3.19
C ARG A 114 -1.20 -6.57 2.77
N LYS A 115 -0.26 -7.50 2.62
CA LYS A 115 -0.54 -8.93 2.41
C LYS A 115 0.40 -9.82 3.21
N LYS A 116 -0.19 -10.70 4.03
CA LYS A 116 0.53 -11.61 4.93
C LYS A 116 0.67 -13.01 4.34
N PHE A 117 1.84 -13.60 4.53
CA PHE A 117 2.21 -14.93 4.06
C PHE A 117 2.82 -15.72 5.22
N ARG A 118 2.50 -17.01 5.31
CA ARG A 118 3.05 -17.90 6.33
C ARG A 118 4.06 -18.86 5.71
N VAL A 119 5.18 -19.07 6.38
CA VAL A 119 6.19 -20.03 5.91
C VAL A 119 5.68 -21.45 6.17
N ARG A 120 5.58 -22.29 5.14
CA ARG A 120 5.07 -23.67 5.20
C ARG A 120 5.89 -24.54 6.17
N ASN A 121 7.21 -24.36 6.20
CA ASN A 121 8.14 -25.14 7.03
C ASN A 121 8.54 -24.46 8.35
N ALA A 122 8.16 -23.20 8.56
CA ALA A 122 8.37 -22.49 9.82
C ALA A 122 7.01 -21.97 10.32
N LYS A 123 6.24 -22.85 10.96
CA LYS A 123 4.86 -22.58 11.40
C LYS A 123 4.73 -21.37 12.31
N ASP A 124 5.81 -20.97 12.98
CA ASP A 124 5.85 -19.80 13.83
C ASP A 124 6.25 -18.52 13.11
N ILE A 125 6.66 -18.54 11.83
CA ILE A 125 7.12 -17.36 11.10
C ILE A 125 6.10 -16.94 10.03
N SER A 126 5.81 -15.64 9.98
CA SER A 126 5.07 -15.00 8.91
C SER A 126 5.77 -13.74 8.41
N ILE A 127 5.53 -13.42 7.14
CA ILE A 127 5.99 -12.19 6.49
C ILE A 127 4.79 -11.41 5.97
N THR A 128 4.75 -10.12 6.22
CA THR A 128 3.77 -9.21 5.62
C THR A 128 4.49 -8.25 4.67
N LEU A 129 4.00 -8.18 3.44
CA LEU A 129 4.48 -7.26 2.42
C LEU A 129 3.48 -6.11 2.30
N ALA A 130 3.96 -4.88 2.40
CA ALA A 130 3.15 -3.67 2.44
C ALA A 130 3.54 -2.71 1.32
N VAL A 131 2.59 -1.89 0.88
CA VAL A 131 2.83 -0.68 0.08
C VAL A 131 1.98 0.43 0.67
N SER A 132 2.57 1.60 0.86
CA SER A 132 1.90 2.81 1.30
C SER A 132 2.06 3.92 0.25
N ALA A 133 1.00 4.70 0.02
CA ALA A 133 1.02 5.88 -0.85
C ALA A 133 0.24 7.03 -0.21
N GLN A 134 0.96 7.95 0.44
CA GLN A 134 0.36 9.15 1.03
C GLN A 134 0.20 10.27 0.00
N SER A 135 1.06 10.30 -1.01
CA SER A 135 1.00 11.17 -2.18
C SER A 135 1.70 10.51 -3.38
N ILE A 136 1.71 11.17 -4.53
CA ILE A 136 2.45 10.68 -5.72
C ILE A 136 3.98 10.72 -5.52
N THR A 137 4.47 11.51 -4.58
CA THR A 137 5.90 11.63 -4.25
C THR A 137 6.31 10.79 -3.04
N GLU A 138 5.32 10.30 -2.26
CA GLU A 138 5.52 9.57 -1.01
C GLU A 138 4.96 8.14 -1.13
N ILE A 139 5.65 7.35 -1.94
CA ILE A 139 5.37 5.91 -2.10
C ILE A 139 6.44 5.11 -1.37
N GLN A 140 5.99 4.15 -0.56
CA GLN A 140 6.83 3.29 0.26
C GLN A 140 6.43 1.84 0.10
N ALA A 141 7.41 0.94 0.16
CA ALA A 141 7.20 -0.49 0.30
C ALA A 141 7.76 -0.97 1.63
N GLY A 142 7.03 -1.84 2.31
CA GLY A 142 7.37 -2.28 3.67
C GLY A 142 7.41 -3.78 3.81
N ILE A 143 8.24 -4.28 4.72
CA ILE A 143 8.26 -5.69 5.13
C ILE A 143 8.13 -5.79 6.64
N ILE A 144 7.29 -6.71 7.10
CA ILE A 144 7.11 -7.07 8.51
C ILE A 144 7.40 -8.55 8.66
N ILE A 145 8.26 -8.93 9.61
CA ILE A 145 8.51 -10.33 9.93
C ILE A 145 8.06 -10.59 11.36
N GLU A 146 7.18 -11.57 11.52
CA GLU A 146 6.61 -11.95 12.81
C GLU A 146 7.00 -13.39 13.16
N ARG A 147 7.31 -13.63 14.44
CA ARG A 147 7.52 -14.95 15.00
C ARG A 147 6.59 -15.18 16.19
N ARG A 148 5.75 -16.22 16.16
CA ARG A 148 4.70 -16.49 17.16
C ARG A 148 3.81 -15.27 17.42
N ASN A 149 3.46 -14.53 16.38
CA ASN A 149 2.69 -13.27 16.45
C ASN A 149 3.38 -12.15 17.25
N LYS A 150 4.71 -12.16 17.33
CA LYS A 150 5.52 -11.03 17.82
C LYS A 150 6.32 -10.46 16.67
N ASN A 151 6.36 -9.13 16.54
CA ASN A 151 7.26 -8.45 15.61
C ASN A 151 8.70 -8.76 16.04
N VAL A 152 9.45 -9.38 15.14
CA VAL A 152 10.86 -9.78 15.37
C VAL A 152 11.77 -9.24 14.27
N THR A 153 11.29 -8.26 13.51
CA THR A 153 11.98 -7.72 12.34
C THR A 153 13.40 -7.25 12.68
N HIS A 154 13.61 -6.64 13.85
CA HIS A 154 14.94 -6.25 14.37
C HIS A 154 15.86 -7.40 14.77
N GLU A 155 15.29 -8.53 15.23
CA GLU A 155 16.07 -9.69 15.68
C GLU A 155 16.53 -10.55 14.50
N LEU A 156 15.74 -10.53 13.41
CA LEU A 156 15.97 -11.34 12.23
C LEU A 156 16.77 -10.59 11.15
N LEU A 157 16.54 -9.30 10.91
CA LEU A 157 17.29 -8.56 9.90
C LEU A 157 18.67 -8.15 10.43
N LEU A 158 19.70 -8.82 9.90
CA LEU A 158 21.11 -8.61 10.22
C LEU A 158 21.58 -7.20 9.78
N SER A 159 22.20 -6.50 10.74
CA SER A 159 22.89 -5.19 10.76
C SER A 159 22.07 -3.92 10.49
N LYS A 160 22.34 -2.90 11.31
CA LYS A 160 21.74 -1.54 11.28
C LYS A 160 22.09 -0.71 10.03
N GLU A 161 23.01 -1.21 9.21
CA GLU A 161 23.66 -0.45 8.14
C GLU A 161 22.81 -0.36 6.87
N ASP A 162 21.90 -1.32 6.66
CA ASP A 162 21.17 -1.48 5.40
C ASP A 162 19.74 -0.95 5.43
N TRP A 163 19.20 -0.71 6.64
CA TRP A 163 17.87 -0.13 6.85
C TRP A 163 17.96 0.91 7.96
N PRO A 164 17.75 2.21 7.65
CA PRO A 164 17.81 3.24 8.67
C PRO A 164 16.78 2.97 9.77
N GLU A 165 17.22 2.88 11.04
CA GLU A 165 16.32 2.67 12.20
C GLU A 165 15.24 3.75 12.31
N GLU A 166 15.49 4.92 11.71
CA GLU A 166 14.57 6.05 11.59
C GLU A 166 13.31 5.75 10.75
N ASN A 167 13.28 4.68 9.95
CA ASN A 167 12.12 4.28 9.13
C ASN A 167 11.36 3.09 9.70
N ILE A 168 11.49 2.84 11.01
CA ILE A 168 10.80 1.75 11.69
C ILE A 168 9.59 2.30 12.43
N GLU A 169 8.42 2.09 11.85
CA GLU A 169 7.14 2.43 12.45
C GLU A 169 6.37 1.14 12.73
N ASP A 170 5.92 0.94 13.96
CA ASP A 170 5.17 -0.25 14.40
C ASP A 170 5.83 -1.62 14.10
N GLY A 171 7.17 -1.67 13.98
CA GLY A 171 7.91 -2.89 13.65
C GLY A 171 7.91 -3.26 12.16
N VAL A 172 7.46 -2.33 11.31
CA VAL A 172 7.55 -2.39 9.85
C VAL A 172 8.83 -1.71 9.40
N TYR A 173 9.56 -2.35 8.48
CA TYR A 173 10.72 -1.74 7.83
C TYR A 173 10.27 -1.16 6.49
N TRP A 174 10.28 0.16 6.36
CA TRP A 174 9.87 0.87 5.15
C TRP A 174 11.07 1.24 4.28
N SER A 175 10.94 1.06 2.96
CA SER A 175 11.92 1.51 1.98
C SER A 175 12.07 3.03 2.10
N ILE A 176 13.30 3.55 2.04
CA ILE A 176 13.56 5.00 2.08
C ILE A 176 12.78 5.69 0.96
N THR A 177 11.90 6.63 1.34
CA THR A 177 11.20 7.51 0.41
C THR A 177 12.20 8.42 -0.28
N ASN A 178 12.29 8.26 -1.58
CA ASN A 178 12.47 9.35 -2.53
C ASN A 178 12.47 8.70 -3.91
N THR A 179 11.27 8.37 -4.38
CA THR A 179 11.03 8.40 -5.81
C THR A 179 11.13 9.87 -6.19
N THR A 180 12.17 10.25 -6.94
CA THR A 180 12.34 11.61 -7.43
C THR A 180 11.23 11.90 -8.44
N HIS A 181 10.04 12.22 -7.95
CA HIS A 181 8.91 12.61 -8.77
C HIS A 181 8.78 14.11 -8.78
N THR A 182 8.84 14.66 -9.98
CA THR A 182 8.43 16.03 -10.25
C THR A 182 6.91 16.04 -10.44
N GLU A 183 6.24 17.12 -10.03
CA GLU A 183 4.78 17.28 -10.06
C GLU A 183 4.18 17.01 -11.47
N GLU A 184 4.96 17.09 -12.55
CA GLU A 184 4.52 16.88 -13.93
C GLU A 184 4.51 15.42 -14.42
N GLN A 185 5.02 14.46 -13.63
CA GLN A 185 5.11 13.06 -14.06
C GLN A 185 3.84 12.27 -13.71
N LYS A 186 3.19 11.71 -14.75
CA LYS A 186 2.02 10.82 -14.63
C LYS A 186 2.39 9.34 -14.45
N GLU A 187 3.68 9.07 -14.28
CA GLU A 187 4.24 7.73 -14.16
C GLU A 187 5.21 7.68 -12.99
N ILE A 188 5.15 6.58 -12.23
CA ILE A 188 6.01 6.32 -11.10
C ILE A 188 7.08 5.31 -11.49
N ASN A 189 8.36 5.66 -11.33
CA ASN A 189 9.45 4.71 -11.47
C ASN A 189 9.62 3.97 -10.13
N ILE A 190 9.45 2.66 -10.16
CA ILE A 190 9.53 1.81 -8.98
C ILE A 190 10.83 0.98 -8.91
N ASP A 191 11.81 1.22 -9.79
CA ASP A 191 13.04 0.44 -9.89
C ASP A 191 13.83 0.47 -8.57
N LYS A 192 13.97 1.66 -7.98
CA LYS A 192 14.68 1.84 -6.69
C LYS A 192 13.94 1.14 -5.54
N ILE A 193 12.61 1.15 -5.56
CA ILE A 193 11.79 0.46 -4.56
C ILE A 193 12.01 -1.06 -4.71
N LYS A 194 11.94 -1.57 -5.94
CA LYS A 194 12.20 -2.98 -6.27
C LYS A 194 13.57 -3.44 -5.77
N GLU A 195 14.63 -2.71 -6.11
CA GLU A 195 16.00 -3.03 -5.68
C GLU A 195 16.12 -3.16 -4.15
N ILE A 196 15.60 -2.19 -3.40
CA ILE A 196 15.62 -2.22 -1.93
C ILE A 196 14.83 -3.41 -1.40
N THR A 197 13.64 -3.65 -1.94
CA THR A 197 12.77 -4.74 -1.50
C THR A 197 13.32 -6.13 -1.83
N GLN A 198 14.01 -6.28 -2.96
CA GLN A 198 14.68 -7.52 -3.34
C GLN A 198 15.77 -7.88 -2.33
N ASN A 199 16.64 -6.91 -2.01
CA ASN A 199 17.71 -7.11 -1.03
C ASN A 199 17.17 -7.57 0.35
N ALA A 200 16.02 -7.05 0.78
CA ALA A 200 15.39 -7.49 2.02
C ALA A 200 14.79 -8.90 1.92
N LEU A 201 14.20 -9.28 0.78
CA LEU A 201 13.66 -10.62 0.59
C LEU A 201 14.76 -11.68 0.51
N GLU A 202 15.88 -11.40 -0.15
CA GLU A 202 17.04 -12.32 -0.20
C GLU A 202 17.61 -12.57 1.20
N LYS A 203 17.71 -11.52 2.03
CA LYS A 203 18.12 -11.66 3.44
C LYS A 203 17.12 -12.47 4.24
N PHE A 204 15.82 -12.25 4.05
CA PHE A 204 14.78 -13.06 4.66
C PHE A 204 14.90 -14.54 4.25
N GLU A 205 15.22 -14.83 2.99
CA GLU A 205 15.45 -16.18 2.52
C GLU A 205 16.62 -16.86 3.24
N ILE A 206 17.74 -16.15 3.44
CA ILE A 206 18.88 -16.66 4.21
C ILE A 206 18.46 -17.00 5.65
N LEU A 207 17.56 -16.23 6.25
CA LEU A 207 17.12 -16.40 7.63
C LEU A 207 16.19 -17.60 7.81
N ILE A 208 15.27 -17.84 6.88
CA ILE A 208 14.35 -19.00 6.97
C ILE A 208 15.04 -20.34 6.64
N ASN A 209 16.22 -20.29 6.02
CA ASN A 209 17.01 -21.48 5.65
C ASN A 209 18.08 -21.88 6.69
N LYS A 210 18.34 -21.05 7.70
CA LYS A 210 19.25 -21.34 8.81
C LYS A 210 18.52 -22.06 9.95
#